data_AF-A0A8H8QX92-F1
#
_entry.id   AF-A0A8H8QX92-F1
#
_cell.length_a   1.000
_cell.length_b   1.000
_cell.length_c   1.000
_cell.angle_alpha   90.00
_cell.angle_beta   90.00
_cell.angle_gamma   90.00
#
_symmetry.space_group_name_H-M   'P 1'
#
loop_
_entity.id
_entity.type
_entity.pdbx_description
1 polymer ?
#
loop_
_entity_poly.entity_id
_entity_poly.type
_entity_poly.pdbx_seq_one_letter_code
_entity_poly.pdbx_strand_id
1 'polypeptide(L)'
;MHFYKLSVLATLLVRVYAHGYVDNVTVAGTLYTGYQPYTDPYYNPIPDRIIRPVQGNGPIQDVTLIDLQCGGYTAGGISGSSPANLTAGPAAAGSQVSLRWTLWPDSHSGPVITYMARCANDDCTTYLPGTSAVWFKVAEAGRTGTSDVWGDSPLMVAGNSYTYTIPSCLAAGSYIVRHEIIALQTAGEYPGAQFYPSCHQIKITGSGTSTGPASKVAFPGAYAATDPGITYDMYTAQTYTIPGPAVFTC
;
A
#
# COMPACT_ATOMS: atom_id res chain seq x y z
N MET A 1 58.15 29.59 1.13
CA MET A 1 56.67 29.57 0.96
C MET A 1 56.29 28.20 0.42
N HIS A 2 55.87 27.25 1.28
CA HIS A 2 55.39 25.94 0.87
C HIS A 2 53.87 25.89 1.07
N PHE A 3 53.12 25.94 -0.03
CA PHE A 3 51.66 25.84 -0.01
C PHE A 3 51.25 24.37 0.02
N TYR A 4 50.70 23.91 1.14
CA TYR A 4 50.00 22.63 1.22
C TYR A 4 48.60 22.81 0.61
N LYS A 5 48.34 22.17 -0.53
CA LYS A 5 46.98 22.05 -1.08
C LYS A 5 46.24 20.94 -0.33
N LEU A 6 45.39 21.34 0.61
CA LEU A 6 44.43 20.44 1.26
C LEU A 6 43.30 20.16 0.25
N SER A 7 43.26 18.97 -0.34
CA SER A 7 42.13 18.54 -1.16
C SER A 7 41.08 17.93 -0.25
N VAL A 8 39.95 18.63 -0.09
CA VAL A 8 38.78 18.11 0.63
C VAL A 8 37.98 17.25 -0.33
N LEU A 9 38.02 15.93 -0.13
CA LEU A 9 37.21 14.96 -0.86
C LEU A 9 35.80 14.97 -0.26
N ALA A 10 34.83 15.62 -0.92
CA ALA A 10 33.43 15.59 -0.50
C ALA A 10 32.81 14.24 -0.88
N THR A 11 32.62 13.37 0.12
CA THR A 11 31.85 12.14 -0.05
C THR A 11 30.36 12.46 -0.15
N LEU A 12 29.79 12.36 -1.36
CA LEU A 12 28.33 12.30 -1.51
C LEU A 12 27.84 10.99 -0.90
N LEU A 13 27.17 11.08 0.26
CA LEU A 13 26.41 9.96 0.82
C LEU A 13 25.17 9.74 -0.05
N VAL A 14 25.24 8.79 -0.98
CA VAL A 14 24.06 8.30 -1.68
C VAL A 14 23.22 7.52 -0.66
N ARG A 15 22.13 8.12 -0.19
CA ARG A 15 21.15 7.38 0.62
C ARG A 15 20.37 6.46 -0.30
N VAL A 16 20.75 5.18 -0.33
CA VAL A 16 19.93 4.14 -0.95
C VAL A 16 18.76 3.91 0.00
N TYR A 17 17.59 4.47 -0.33
CA TYR A 17 16.35 4.05 0.33
C TYR A 17 16.06 2.64 -0.16
N ALA A 18 16.31 1.65 0.69
CA ALA A 18 16.09 0.25 0.33
C ALA A 18 14.60 -0.13 0.37
N HIS A 19 13.72 0.70 0.96
CA HIS A 19 12.31 0.39 1.14
C HIS A 19 11.47 1.68 1.23
N GLY A 20 10.14 1.57 1.14
CA GLY A 20 9.25 2.74 1.08
C GLY A 20 7.89 2.62 1.77
N TYR A 21 7.17 3.74 1.78
CA TYR A 21 5.80 3.86 2.29
C TYR A 21 5.02 4.90 1.45
N VAL A 22 3.68 4.94 1.57
CA VAL A 22 2.87 5.97 0.92
C VAL A 22 3.08 7.32 1.63
N ASP A 23 3.70 8.25 0.92
CA ASP A 23 4.06 9.58 1.44
C ASP A 23 2.85 10.53 1.48
N ASN A 24 2.00 10.49 0.45
CA ASN A 24 0.79 11.31 0.37
C ASN A 24 -0.26 10.71 -0.59
N VAL A 25 -1.50 11.18 -0.44
CA VAL A 25 -2.64 10.76 -1.26
C VAL A 25 -3.42 12.00 -1.69
N THR A 26 -3.76 12.09 -2.97
CA THR A 26 -4.66 13.10 -3.52
C THR A 26 -6.04 12.50 -3.71
N VAL A 27 -7.03 13.02 -2.99
CA VAL A 27 -8.43 12.60 -3.03
C VAL A 27 -9.29 13.80 -3.41
N ALA A 28 -10.08 13.69 -4.47
CA ALA A 28 -10.95 14.77 -4.96
C ALA A 28 -10.22 16.12 -5.18
N GLY A 29 -8.98 16.06 -5.67
CA GLY A 29 -8.14 17.25 -5.91
C GLY A 29 -7.45 17.81 -4.67
N THR A 30 -7.74 17.30 -3.47
CA THR A 30 -7.09 17.70 -2.22
C THR A 30 -5.92 16.77 -1.91
N LEU A 31 -4.73 17.33 -1.71
CA LEU A 31 -3.54 16.60 -1.27
C LEU A 31 -3.57 16.40 0.26
N TYR A 32 -3.47 15.14 0.68
CA TYR A 32 -3.36 14.75 2.09
C TYR A 32 -1.98 14.13 2.33
N THR A 33 -1.21 14.71 3.25
CA THR A 33 0.02 14.10 3.73
C THR A 33 -0.32 12.78 4.45
N GLY A 34 0.38 11.71 4.08
CA GLY A 34 0.26 10.40 4.72
C GLY A 34 0.86 10.37 6.11
N TYR A 35 0.73 9.22 6.77
CA TYR A 35 1.44 8.98 8.03
C TYR A 35 2.94 8.92 7.76
N GLN A 36 3.72 9.71 8.50
CA GLN A 36 5.17 9.80 8.33
C GLN A 36 5.86 9.05 9.48
N PRO A 37 6.26 7.79 9.30
CA PRO A 37 6.72 6.92 10.39
C PRO A 37 7.98 7.42 11.11
N TYR A 38 8.75 8.28 10.46
CA TYR A 38 10.00 8.82 11.00
C TYR A 38 9.85 10.22 11.61
N THR A 39 8.66 10.81 11.58
CA THR A 39 8.42 12.16 12.13
C THR A 39 7.16 12.23 13.00
N ASP A 40 6.06 11.62 12.59
CA ASP A 40 4.77 11.70 13.28
C ASP A 40 4.83 11.20 14.74
N PRO A 41 5.51 10.08 15.07
CA PRO A 41 5.68 9.64 16.46
C PRO A 41 6.39 10.64 17.39
N TYR A 42 7.12 11.61 16.83
CA TYR A 42 7.95 12.55 17.58
C TYR A 42 7.29 13.93 17.75
N TYR A 43 6.08 14.14 17.21
CA TYR A 43 5.29 15.34 17.40
C TYR A 43 4.36 15.24 18.61
N ASN A 44 4.02 16.40 19.20
CA ASN A 44 3.04 16.51 20.28
C ASN A 44 2.18 17.79 20.09
N PRO A 45 0.87 17.66 19.75
CA PRO A 45 0.15 16.42 19.49
C PRO A 45 0.64 15.72 18.21
N ILE A 46 0.40 14.40 18.11
CA ILE A 46 0.62 13.66 16.86
C ILE A 46 -0.32 14.25 15.79
N PRO A 47 0.17 14.57 14.58
CA PRO A 47 -0.66 15.12 13.52
C PRO A 47 -1.78 14.17 13.11
N ASP A 48 -2.96 14.73 12.84
CA ASP A 48 -4.07 13.98 12.30
C ASP A 48 -3.81 13.59 10.83
N ARG A 49 -4.04 12.32 10.50
CA ARG A 49 -3.78 11.73 9.17
C ARG A 49 -5.00 10.98 8.65
N ILE A 50 -5.03 10.77 7.33
CA ILE A 50 -6.00 9.86 6.68
C ILE A 50 -5.43 8.45 6.47
N ILE A 51 -4.10 8.33 6.47
CA ILE A 51 -3.37 7.06 6.38
C ILE A 51 -3.18 6.53 7.80
N ARG A 52 -3.45 5.25 7.99
CA ARG A 52 -3.22 4.54 9.25
C ARG A 52 -1.72 4.45 9.56
N PRO A 53 -1.33 4.44 10.85
CA PRO A 53 0.08 4.34 11.21
C PRO A 53 0.76 3.10 10.60
N VAL A 54 1.93 3.31 10.01
CA VAL A 54 2.87 2.26 9.62
C VAL A 54 4.13 2.41 10.47
N GLN A 55 4.81 1.31 10.78
CA GLN A 55 5.89 1.31 11.79
C GLN A 55 7.25 1.73 11.21
N GLY A 56 7.33 1.90 9.89
CA GLY A 56 8.53 2.24 9.17
C GLY A 56 8.31 2.01 7.68
N ASN A 57 9.40 1.85 6.95
CA ASN A 57 9.40 1.49 5.55
C ASN A 57 9.64 -0.02 5.31
N GLY A 58 9.79 -0.83 6.36
CA GLY A 58 10.09 -2.27 6.23
C GLY A 58 8.89 -3.13 5.81
N PRO A 59 9.13 -4.37 5.35
CA PRO A 59 8.08 -5.25 4.86
C PRO A 59 7.42 -6.05 5.98
N ILE A 60 6.21 -6.53 5.70
CA ILE A 60 5.67 -7.75 6.29
C ILE A 60 6.10 -8.93 5.42
N GLN A 61 6.43 -10.09 5.97
CA GLN A 61 6.82 -11.28 5.20
C GLN A 61 6.00 -12.54 5.53
N ASP A 62 5.17 -12.48 6.57
CA ASP A 62 4.31 -13.58 6.98
C ASP A 62 2.85 -13.25 6.66
N VAL A 63 2.26 -14.02 5.74
CA VAL A 63 0.88 -13.81 5.28
C VAL A 63 -0.18 -14.11 6.33
N THR A 64 0.20 -14.74 7.45
CA THR A 64 -0.70 -15.09 8.54
C THR A 64 -0.85 -13.98 9.58
N LEU A 65 -0.01 -12.94 9.54
CA LEU A 65 -0.04 -11.84 10.50
C LEU A 65 -1.12 -10.80 10.16
N ILE A 66 -1.73 -10.24 11.21
CA ILE A 66 -2.66 -9.09 11.06
C ILE A 66 -1.99 -7.84 10.49
N ASP A 67 -0.66 -7.76 10.59
CA ASP A 67 0.18 -6.71 10.03
C ASP A 67 -0.01 -6.58 8.51
N LEU A 68 -0.38 -7.67 7.82
CA LEU A 68 -0.67 -7.68 6.39
C LEU A 68 -1.86 -6.77 6.02
N GLN A 69 -2.76 -6.49 6.96
CA GLN A 69 -3.96 -5.70 6.69
C GLN A 69 -3.65 -4.23 6.38
N CYS A 70 -2.96 -3.53 7.28
CA CYS A 70 -2.75 -2.09 7.17
C CYS A 70 -1.36 -1.63 7.66
N GLY A 71 -0.42 -2.57 7.82
CA GLY A 71 0.83 -2.36 8.52
C GLY A 71 0.79 -2.98 9.92
N GLY A 72 1.97 -3.11 10.51
CA GLY A 72 2.23 -3.67 11.83
C GLY A 72 3.72 -4.01 11.95
N TYR A 73 4.15 -4.35 13.16
CA TYR A 73 5.48 -4.91 13.40
C TYR A 73 5.41 -5.85 14.60
N THR A 74 4.76 -7.00 14.40
CA THR A 74 4.50 -8.01 15.44
C THR A 74 5.81 -8.46 16.10
N ALA A 75 6.89 -8.59 15.34
CA ALA A 75 8.21 -8.93 15.87
C ALA A 75 8.77 -7.88 16.88
N GLY A 76 8.35 -6.62 16.78
CA GLY A 76 8.66 -5.57 17.74
C GLY A 76 7.53 -5.25 18.71
N GLY A 77 6.51 -6.11 18.82
CA GLY A 77 5.42 -5.97 19.77
C GLY A 77 4.24 -5.10 19.32
N ILE A 78 4.19 -4.67 18.06
CA ILE A 78 3.07 -3.89 17.51
C ILE A 78 2.27 -4.78 16.57
N SER A 79 1.13 -5.30 17.05
CA SER A 79 0.26 -6.14 16.24
C SER A 79 -0.71 -5.29 15.43
N GLY A 80 -0.57 -5.32 14.11
CA GLY A 80 -1.41 -4.57 13.18
C GLY A 80 -1.21 -3.04 13.25
N SER A 81 -2.23 -2.33 12.77
CA SER A 81 -2.30 -0.87 12.75
C SER A 81 -3.58 -0.38 13.43
N SER A 82 -3.65 0.91 13.75
CA SER A 82 -4.82 1.57 14.34
C SER A 82 -5.58 2.41 13.31
N PRO A 83 -6.87 2.72 13.54
CA PRO A 83 -7.58 3.71 12.73
C PRO A 83 -6.84 5.05 12.66
N ALA A 84 -6.99 5.74 11.53
CA ALA A 84 -6.51 7.10 11.37
C ALA A 84 -7.60 8.09 11.83
N ASN A 85 -7.20 9.26 12.32
CA ASN A 85 -8.14 10.21 12.93
C ASN A 85 -8.99 10.97 11.91
N LEU A 86 -8.62 10.96 10.62
CA LEU A 86 -9.35 11.67 9.56
C LEU A 86 -9.83 10.73 8.45
N THR A 87 -10.88 11.16 7.77
CA THR A 87 -11.37 10.55 6.54
C THR A 87 -11.32 11.59 5.42
N ALA A 88 -10.66 11.29 4.30
CA ALA A 88 -10.55 12.20 3.17
C ALA A 88 -11.84 12.30 2.34
N GLY A 89 -11.98 13.37 1.57
CA GLY A 89 -13.11 13.58 0.67
C GLY A 89 -14.14 14.60 1.20
N PRO A 90 -15.39 14.55 0.71
CA PRO A 90 -15.96 13.48 -0.10
C PRO A 90 -15.35 13.35 -1.50
N ALA A 91 -15.22 12.11 -1.98
CA ALA A 91 -14.83 11.77 -3.35
C ALA A 91 -16.00 11.10 -4.08
N ALA A 92 -16.28 11.52 -5.30
CA ALA A 92 -17.34 10.90 -6.09
C ALA A 92 -16.95 9.46 -6.46
N ALA A 93 -17.89 8.51 -6.36
CA ALA A 93 -17.75 7.21 -7.01
C ALA A 93 -17.44 7.41 -8.50
N GLY A 94 -16.49 6.65 -9.04
CA GLY A 94 -15.96 6.84 -10.41
C GLY A 94 -14.81 7.84 -10.51
N SER A 95 -14.51 8.61 -9.45
CA SER A 95 -13.35 9.50 -9.46
C SER A 95 -12.03 8.75 -9.20
N GLN A 96 -10.93 9.36 -9.64
CA GLN A 96 -9.58 8.84 -9.41
C GLN A 96 -9.02 9.32 -8.07
N VAL A 97 -8.22 8.45 -7.46
CA VAL A 97 -7.40 8.75 -6.27
C VAL A 97 -5.96 8.42 -6.61
N SER A 98 -5.06 9.38 -6.39
CA SER A 98 -3.63 9.20 -6.65
C SER A 98 -2.88 9.05 -5.34
N LEU A 99 -2.02 8.04 -5.25
CA LEU A 99 -1.06 7.87 -4.16
C LEU A 99 0.32 8.20 -4.67
N ARG A 100 1.16 8.78 -3.82
CA ARG A 100 2.59 8.95 -4.07
C ARG A 100 3.35 8.18 -3.00
N TRP A 101 4.23 7.29 -3.42
CA TRP A 101 5.13 6.60 -2.52
C TRP A 101 6.34 7.47 -2.19
N THR A 102 7.18 7.06 -1.26
CA THR A 102 8.60 7.43 -1.32
C THR A 102 9.22 6.83 -2.59
N LEU A 103 10.43 7.25 -2.99
CA LEU A 103 11.05 6.68 -4.20
C LEU A 103 11.24 5.17 -4.01
N TRP A 104 10.67 4.36 -4.92
CA TRP A 104 10.71 2.91 -4.80
C TRP A 104 12.03 2.35 -5.35
N PRO A 105 12.68 1.38 -4.68
CA PRO A 105 13.90 0.77 -5.19
C PRO A 105 13.61 -0.05 -6.46
N ASP A 106 14.48 0.04 -7.46
CA ASP A 106 14.37 -0.73 -8.71
C ASP A 106 14.45 -2.25 -8.51
N SER A 107 15.17 -2.68 -7.48
CA SER A 107 15.31 -4.07 -7.09
C SER A 107 14.05 -4.67 -6.48
N HIS A 108 13.03 -3.89 -6.11
CA HIS A 108 11.84 -4.35 -5.36
C HIS A 108 10.62 -4.59 -6.25
N SER A 109 10.86 -5.05 -7.49
CA SER A 109 9.83 -5.26 -8.50
C SER A 109 8.72 -6.21 -8.04
N GLY A 110 7.48 -5.89 -8.40
CA GLY A 110 6.34 -6.72 -8.08
C GLY A 110 4.98 -6.09 -8.41
N PRO A 111 3.87 -6.78 -8.08
CA PRO A 111 2.55 -6.22 -8.33
C PRO A 111 2.24 -5.05 -7.40
N VAL A 112 1.32 -4.22 -7.87
CA VAL A 112 0.61 -3.21 -7.09
C VAL A 112 -0.85 -3.59 -7.04
N ILE A 113 -1.45 -3.61 -5.85
CA ILE A 113 -2.82 -4.08 -5.65
C ILE A 113 -3.56 -3.11 -4.72
N THR A 114 -4.79 -2.77 -5.09
CA THR A 114 -5.66 -1.92 -4.26
C THR A 114 -6.97 -2.64 -3.97
N TYR A 115 -7.33 -2.63 -2.69
CA TYR A 115 -8.58 -3.16 -2.13
C TYR A 115 -9.38 -2.06 -1.46
N MET A 116 -10.68 -2.28 -1.33
CA MET A 116 -11.56 -1.45 -0.52
C MET A 116 -12.38 -2.32 0.43
N ALA A 117 -12.76 -1.74 1.57
CA ALA A 117 -13.76 -2.29 2.48
C ALA A 117 -14.64 -1.15 3.01
N ARG A 118 -15.94 -1.38 3.11
CA ARG A 118 -16.88 -0.39 3.68
C ARG A 118 -16.73 -0.37 5.20
N CYS A 119 -16.55 0.80 5.78
CA CYS A 119 -16.44 0.96 7.22
C CYS A 119 -17.80 0.76 7.90
N ALA A 120 -17.81 0.06 9.04
CA ALA A 120 -19.02 -0.07 9.85
C ALA A 120 -19.47 1.31 10.36
N ASN A 121 -20.78 1.48 10.55
CA ASN A 121 -21.38 2.73 11.04
C ASN A 121 -21.02 3.99 10.22
N ASP A 122 -20.56 3.80 8.98
CA ASP A 122 -20.18 4.90 8.10
C ASP A 122 -19.03 5.78 8.65
N ASP A 123 -18.17 5.19 9.50
CA ASP A 123 -17.03 5.86 10.13
C ASP A 123 -15.78 4.97 10.12
N CYS A 124 -14.70 5.43 9.47
CA CYS A 124 -13.44 4.69 9.43
C CYS A 124 -12.50 5.02 10.59
N THR A 125 -12.74 6.14 11.30
CA THR A 125 -11.86 6.63 12.38
C THR A 125 -11.92 5.79 13.64
N THR A 126 -12.92 4.91 13.75
CA THR A 126 -13.09 3.95 14.85
C THR A 126 -13.13 2.50 14.37
N TYR A 127 -13.10 2.26 13.05
CA TYR A 127 -13.33 0.94 12.48
C TYR A 127 -12.08 0.07 12.42
N LEU A 128 -12.15 -1.14 12.99
CA LEU A 128 -11.11 -2.17 12.85
C LEU A 128 -11.78 -3.46 12.35
N PRO A 129 -11.53 -3.89 11.09
CA PRO A 129 -12.20 -5.08 10.56
C PRO A 129 -11.66 -6.39 11.15
N GLY A 130 -10.46 -6.39 11.73
CA GLY A 130 -9.82 -7.59 12.28
C GLY A 130 -9.68 -8.67 11.20
N THR A 131 -10.06 -9.90 11.50
CA THR A 131 -10.01 -11.04 10.55
C THR A 131 -11.28 -11.21 9.73
N SER A 132 -12.19 -10.23 9.73
CA SER A 132 -13.45 -10.31 8.99
C SER A 132 -13.23 -10.24 7.48
N ALA A 133 -13.98 -11.04 6.72
CA ALA A 133 -13.95 -11.01 5.26
C ALA A 133 -14.73 -9.81 4.71
N VAL A 134 -14.05 -8.66 4.56
CA VAL A 134 -14.66 -7.37 4.17
C VAL A 134 -13.99 -6.72 2.97
N TRP A 135 -12.87 -7.25 2.51
CA TRP A 135 -12.05 -6.65 1.46
C TRP A 135 -12.45 -7.15 0.09
N PHE A 136 -12.51 -6.25 -0.87
CA PHE A 136 -12.66 -6.58 -2.29
C PHE A 136 -11.65 -5.79 -3.11
N LYS A 137 -11.04 -6.44 -4.10
CA LYS A 137 -10.02 -5.85 -4.97
C LYS A 137 -10.67 -4.88 -5.93
N VAL A 138 -10.09 -3.70 -6.14
CA VAL A 138 -10.60 -2.67 -7.07
C VAL A 138 -9.62 -2.29 -8.16
N ALA A 139 -8.33 -2.58 -7.98
CA ALA A 139 -7.32 -2.42 -9.01
C ALA A 139 -6.16 -3.38 -8.76
N GLU A 140 -5.51 -3.81 -9.84
CA GLU A 140 -4.26 -4.57 -9.79
C GLU A 140 -3.42 -4.29 -11.04
N ALA A 141 -2.11 -4.35 -10.87
CA ALA A 141 -1.14 -4.38 -11.95
C ALA A 141 -0.02 -5.34 -11.56
N GLY A 142 0.31 -6.29 -12.44
CA GLY A 142 1.33 -7.32 -12.22
C GLY A 142 2.47 -7.23 -13.23
N ARG A 143 3.09 -8.37 -13.54
CA ARG A 143 4.13 -8.46 -14.59
C ARG A 143 3.54 -8.28 -15.99
N THR A 144 4.21 -7.52 -16.85
CA THR A 144 3.84 -7.38 -18.27
C THR A 144 4.36 -8.58 -19.07
N GLY A 145 3.53 -9.61 -19.24
CA GLY A 145 3.94 -10.84 -19.90
C GLY A 145 5.08 -11.51 -19.13
N THR A 146 6.25 -11.61 -19.75
CA THR A 146 7.48 -12.15 -19.15
C THR A 146 8.61 -11.12 -19.03
N SER A 147 8.31 -9.82 -19.21
CA SER A 147 9.31 -8.74 -19.14
C SER A 147 9.66 -8.35 -17.70
N ASP A 148 10.64 -7.46 -17.54
CA ASP A 148 10.98 -6.86 -16.24
C ASP A 148 10.15 -5.61 -15.92
N VAL A 149 9.01 -5.43 -16.60
CA VAL A 149 8.07 -4.34 -16.32
C VAL A 149 6.94 -4.86 -15.44
N TRP A 150 6.80 -4.24 -14.28
CA TRP A 150 5.93 -4.63 -13.19
C TRP A 150 4.94 -3.52 -12.81
N GLY A 151 3.96 -3.84 -11.97
CA GLY A 151 2.96 -2.88 -11.53
C GLY A 151 3.56 -1.69 -10.78
N ASP A 152 4.69 -1.89 -10.10
CA ASP A 152 5.41 -0.89 -9.32
C ASP A 152 6.50 -0.15 -10.12
N SER A 153 6.76 -0.51 -11.39
CA SER A 153 7.76 0.19 -12.22
C SER A 153 7.57 1.72 -12.30
N PRO A 154 6.34 2.27 -12.36
CA PRO A 154 6.12 3.72 -12.29
C PRO A 154 6.54 4.37 -10.96
N LEU A 155 6.67 3.58 -9.89
CA LEU A 155 7.04 4.03 -8.54
C LEU A 155 8.57 4.19 -8.37
N MET A 156 9.35 3.62 -9.29
CA MET A 156 10.81 3.62 -9.27
C MET A 156 11.44 4.89 -9.88
N VAL A 157 10.62 5.72 -10.54
CA VAL A 157 11.07 6.94 -11.23
C VAL A 157 10.46 8.19 -10.60
N ALA A 158 11.07 9.36 -10.86
CA ALA A 158 10.59 10.63 -10.35
C ALA A 158 9.11 10.87 -10.69
N GLY A 159 8.30 11.17 -9.66
CA GLY A 159 6.84 11.23 -9.76
C GLY A 159 6.19 10.14 -8.91
N ASN A 160 6.76 8.93 -8.97
CA ASN A 160 6.57 7.79 -8.07
C ASN A 160 5.14 7.64 -7.51
N SER A 161 4.18 7.68 -8.44
CA SER A 161 2.75 7.74 -8.16
C SER A 161 1.99 6.58 -8.77
N TYR A 162 0.95 6.13 -8.07
CA TYR A 162 -0.03 5.17 -8.56
C TYR A 162 -1.43 5.77 -8.47
N THR A 163 -2.29 5.47 -9.44
CA THR A 163 -3.67 5.97 -9.46
C THR A 163 -4.64 4.82 -9.61
N TYR A 164 -5.68 4.80 -8.77
CA TYR A 164 -6.81 3.89 -8.91
C TYR A 164 -8.11 4.66 -9.07
N THR A 165 -9.12 4.00 -9.63
CA THR A 165 -10.47 4.54 -9.79
C THR A 165 -11.39 3.94 -8.74
N ILE A 166 -12.15 4.77 -8.04
CA ILE A 166 -13.22 4.31 -7.15
C ILE A 166 -14.32 3.68 -8.02
N PRO A 167 -14.76 2.42 -7.81
CA PRO A 167 -15.81 1.85 -8.65
C PRO A 167 -17.10 2.69 -8.60
N SER A 168 -17.64 3.02 -9.78
CA SER A 168 -18.72 4.01 -9.95
C SER A 168 -20.06 3.59 -9.34
N CYS A 169 -20.29 2.29 -9.19
CA CYS A 169 -21.50 1.71 -8.61
C CYS A 169 -21.47 1.61 -7.08
N LEU A 170 -20.37 1.99 -6.40
CA LEU A 170 -20.31 1.92 -4.94
C LEU A 170 -21.33 2.87 -4.29
N ALA A 171 -21.96 2.36 -3.23
CA ALA A 171 -22.81 3.13 -2.36
C ALA A 171 -22.00 4.20 -1.62
N ALA A 172 -22.62 5.37 -1.46
CA ALA A 172 -22.05 6.43 -0.64
C ALA A 172 -21.77 5.93 0.79
N GLY A 173 -20.70 6.44 1.37
CA GLY A 173 -20.27 6.11 2.73
C GLY A 173 -18.75 6.10 2.89
N SER A 174 -18.28 5.76 4.08
CA SER A 174 -16.88 5.72 4.45
C SER A 174 -16.29 4.35 4.12
N TYR A 175 -15.14 4.36 3.46
CA TYR A 175 -14.41 3.17 3.05
C TYR A 175 -12.96 3.29 3.49
N ILE A 176 -12.40 2.18 3.95
CA ILE A 176 -10.96 2.01 4.07
C ILE A 176 -10.44 1.41 2.76
N VAL A 177 -9.37 1.97 2.26
CA VAL A 177 -8.68 1.53 1.05
C VAL A 177 -7.35 0.94 1.50
N ARG A 178 -7.08 -0.31 1.14
CA ARG A 178 -5.79 -0.98 1.38
C ARG A 178 -5.04 -1.05 0.06
N HIS A 179 -3.94 -0.33 -0.05
CA HIS A 179 -3.04 -0.33 -1.19
C HIS A 179 -1.75 -1.04 -0.81
N GLU A 180 -1.17 -1.84 -1.70
CA GLU A 180 0.08 -2.53 -1.41
C GLU A 180 0.97 -2.67 -2.64
N ILE A 181 2.27 -2.80 -2.35
CA ILE A 181 3.27 -3.40 -3.23
C ILE A 181 3.64 -4.76 -2.62
N ILE A 182 3.84 -5.77 -3.46
CA ILE A 182 4.43 -7.06 -3.06
C ILE A 182 5.77 -7.21 -3.77
N ALA A 183 6.89 -6.92 -3.11
CA ALA A 183 8.21 -7.02 -3.72
C ALA A 183 8.68 -8.49 -3.77
N LEU A 184 9.17 -8.94 -4.93
CA LEU A 184 9.39 -10.35 -5.23
C LEU A 184 10.86 -10.76 -5.37
N GLN A 185 11.80 -9.87 -5.09
CA GLN A 185 13.23 -10.08 -5.30
C GLN A 185 13.83 -11.23 -4.49
N THR A 186 13.17 -11.61 -3.40
CA THR A 186 13.51 -12.75 -2.54
C THR A 186 12.40 -13.79 -2.46
N ALA A 187 11.43 -13.78 -3.38
CA ALA A 187 10.21 -14.61 -3.29
C ALA A 187 10.34 -16.03 -3.88
N GLY A 188 11.54 -16.49 -4.25
CA GLY A 188 11.75 -17.83 -4.80
C GLY A 188 11.37 -18.97 -3.83
N GLU A 189 11.30 -18.67 -2.53
CA GLU A 189 10.80 -19.54 -1.47
C GLU A 189 9.97 -18.73 -0.46
N TYR A 190 9.21 -19.43 0.40
CA TYR A 190 8.45 -18.80 1.47
C TYR A 190 9.01 -19.17 2.85
N PRO A 191 9.18 -18.20 3.78
CA PRO A 191 8.97 -16.76 3.61
C PRO A 191 9.98 -16.12 2.64
N GLY A 192 9.55 -15.12 1.88
CA GLY A 192 10.43 -14.48 0.88
C GLY A 192 9.83 -13.23 0.24
N ALA A 193 8.57 -13.31 -0.20
CA ALA A 193 7.81 -12.13 -0.65
C ALA A 193 7.71 -11.08 0.47
N GLN A 194 7.80 -9.81 0.06
CA GLN A 194 7.80 -8.66 0.96
C GLN A 194 6.58 -7.78 0.69
N PHE A 195 5.68 -7.69 1.66
CA PHE A 195 4.41 -6.99 1.55
C PHE A 195 4.52 -5.60 2.19
N TYR A 196 4.05 -4.58 1.46
CA TYR A 196 4.03 -3.19 1.91
C TYR A 196 2.60 -2.64 1.87
N PRO A 197 1.71 -3.06 2.78
CA PRO A 197 0.35 -2.53 2.86
C PRO A 197 0.34 -1.11 3.45
N SER A 198 -0.51 -0.26 2.90
CA SER A 198 -0.85 1.06 3.43
C SER A 198 -2.36 1.25 3.34
N CYS A 199 -2.98 1.72 4.43
CA CYS A 199 -4.41 1.94 4.49
C CYS A 199 -4.76 3.41 4.62
N HIS A 200 -5.59 3.94 3.74
CA HIS A 200 -6.17 5.29 3.86
C HIS A 200 -7.69 5.27 3.91
N GLN A 201 -8.26 6.29 4.54
CA GLN A 201 -9.69 6.41 4.80
C GLN A 201 -10.30 7.46 3.88
N ILE A 202 -11.37 7.10 3.16
CA ILE A 202 -12.08 8.01 2.24
C ILE A 202 -13.59 7.98 2.46
N LYS A 203 -14.24 9.11 2.27
CA LYS A 203 -15.69 9.24 2.19
C LYS A 203 -16.10 9.29 0.73
N ILE A 204 -16.94 8.36 0.31
CA ILE A 204 -17.48 8.27 -1.05
C ILE A 204 -18.86 8.93 -1.11
N THR A 205 -19.11 9.68 -2.17
CA THR A 205 -20.42 10.20 -2.57
C THR A 205 -20.86 9.65 -3.91
N GLY A 206 -22.15 9.78 -4.24
CA GLY A 206 -22.73 9.30 -5.50
C GLY A 206 -24.06 8.60 -5.29
N SER A 207 -24.63 8.09 -6.37
CA SER A 207 -25.93 7.40 -6.39
C SER A 207 -25.81 5.88 -6.53
N GLY A 208 -24.60 5.32 -6.47
CA GLY A 208 -24.38 3.89 -6.48
C GLY A 208 -25.04 3.20 -5.27
N THR A 209 -25.23 1.89 -5.37
CA THR A 209 -25.89 1.08 -4.34
C THR A 209 -25.10 -0.17 -3.94
N SER A 210 -24.01 -0.48 -4.65
CA SER A 210 -23.19 -1.65 -4.38
C SER A 210 -22.32 -1.46 -3.14
N THR A 211 -22.12 -2.53 -2.37
CA THR A 211 -21.15 -2.57 -1.26
C THR A 211 -19.96 -3.49 -1.60
N GLY A 212 -19.69 -3.68 -2.89
CA GLY A 212 -18.73 -4.64 -3.42
C GLY A 212 -19.37 -6.00 -3.76
N PRO A 213 -18.55 -7.00 -4.13
CA PRO A 213 -19.03 -8.34 -4.49
C PRO A 213 -19.62 -9.07 -3.28
N ALA A 214 -20.42 -10.12 -3.54
CA ALA A 214 -20.99 -10.96 -2.48
C ALA A 214 -19.90 -11.66 -1.66
N SER A 215 -18.93 -12.27 -2.34
CA SER A 215 -17.76 -12.90 -1.73
C SER A 215 -16.65 -11.88 -1.56
N LYS A 216 -16.19 -11.71 -0.32
CA LYS A 216 -15.08 -10.82 0.07
C LYS A 216 -14.00 -11.66 0.75
N VAL A 217 -12.81 -11.08 0.94
CA VAL A 217 -11.67 -11.73 1.58
C VAL A 217 -11.24 -11.02 2.86
N ALA A 218 -10.45 -11.69 3.68
CA ALA A 218 -9.86 -11.16 4.91
C ALA A 218 -8.35 -10.95 4.75
N PHE A 219 -7.79 -10.02 5.51
CA PHE A 219 -6.34 -9.90 5.68
C PHE A 219 -6.06 -10.01 7.18
N PRO A 220 -5.40 -11.09 7.66
CA PRO A 220 -4.87 -12.24 6.90
C PRO A 220 -5.98 -13.15 6.35
N GLY A 221 -5.65 -13.98 5.35
CA GLY A 221 -6.54 -15.00 4.78
C GLY A 221 -6.70 -14.94 3.25
N ALA A 222 -6.54 -13.77 2.63
CA ALA A 222 -6.63 -13.61 1.18
C ALA A 222 -5.41 -14.19 0.43
N TYR A 223 -4.28 -14.30 1.12
CA TYR A 223 -3.01 -14.80 0.58
C TYR A 223 -2.58 -16.05 1.32
N ALA A 224 -2.01 -17.01 0.58
CA ALA A 224 -1.36 -18.19 1.11
C ALA A 224 0.11 -18.22 0.68
N ALA A 225 0.97 -18.82 1.51
CA ALA A 225 2.37 -19.05 1.19
C ALA A 225 2.56 -19.79 -0.16
N THR A 226 1.64 -20.70 -0.48
CA THR A 226 1.65 -21.53 -1.69
C THR A 226 1.05 -20.86 -2.92
N ASP A 227 0.55 -19.62 -2.79
CA ASP A 227 0.03 -18.91 -3.96
C ASP A 227 1.17 -18.68 -4.97
N PRO A 228 0.94 -18.93 -6.27
CA PRO A 228 1.99 -18.85 -7.29
C PRO A 228 2.53 -17.43 -7.50
N GLY A 229 1.83 -16.41 -7.00
CA GLY A 229 2.30 -15.02 -6.98
C GLY A 229 3.04 -14.63 -5.70
N ILE A 230 3.05 -15.48 -4.68
CA ILE A 230 3.71 -15.26 -3.37
C ILE A 230 5.00 -16.05 -3.27
N THR A 231 5.00 -17.32 -3.65
CA THR A 231 6.23 -18.07 -3.93
C THR A 231 6.46 -18.04 -5.43
N TYR A 232 7.38 -17.18 -5.87
CA TYR A 232 7.59 -16.85 -7.27
C TYR A 232 9.05 -16.49 -7.56
N ASP A 233 9.63 -17.11 -8.59
CA ASP A 233 10.95 -16.74 -9.11
C ASP A 233 10.83 -15.65 -10.20
N MET A 234 11.12 -14.40 -9.83
CA MET A 234 11.04 -13.28 -10.77
C MET A 234 12.16 -13.24 -11.81
N TYR A 235 13.26 -13.95 -11.58
CA TYR A 235 14.43 -13.96 -12.47
C TYR A 235 14.26 -14.91 -13.66
N THR A 236 13.29 -15.83 -13.57
CA THR A 236 12.86 -16.64 -14.71
C THR A 236 11.86 -15.87 -15.58
N ALA A 237 12.01 -15.96 -16.90
CA ALA A 237 11.10 -15.38 -17.87
C ALA A 237 9.77 -16.16 -17.91
N GLN A 238 8.88 -15.85 -16.98
CA GLN A 238 7.57 -16.49 -16.81
C GLN A 238 6.48 -15.47 -16.51
N THR A 239 5.23 -15.81 -16.81
CA THR A 239 4.08 -14.95 -16.48
C THR A 239 3.86 -14.89 -14.97
N TYR A 240 3.12 -13.88 -14.51
CA TYR A 240 2.83 -13.70 -13.09
C TYR A 240 1.32 -13.77 -12.83
N THR A 241 0.93 -14.58 -11.84
CA THR A 241 -0.46 -14.64 -11.35
C THR A 241 -0.57 -13.75 -10.13
N ILE A 242 -1.34 -12.66 -10.24
CA ILE A 242 -1.54 -11.73 -9.13
C ILE A 242 -2.34 -12.43 -8.01
N PRO A 243 -1.88 -12.38 -6.75
CA PRO A 243 -2.56 -13.06 -5.64
C PRO A 243 -3.88 -12.37 -5.25
N GLY A 244 -4.71 -13.09 -4.48
CA GLY A 244 -6.00 -12.60 -3.99
C GLY A 244 -7.17 -12.76 -4.97
N PRO A 245 -8.35 -12.22 -4.64
CA PRO A 245 -9.56 -12.38 -5.44
C PRO A 245 -9.50 -11.62 -6.78
N ALA A 246 -10.44 -11.89 -7.68
CA ALA A 246 -10.60 -11.11 -8.90
C ALA A 246 -10.95 -9.63 -8.61
N VAL A 247 -10.60 -8.73 -9.53
CA VAL A 247 -10.99 -7.32 -9.47
C VAL A 247 -12.51 -7.19 -9.53
N PHE A 248 -13.07 -6.46 -8.57
CA PHE A 248 -14.48 -6.11 -8.55
C PHE A 248 -14.81 -5.18 -9.71
N THR A 249 -15.84 -5.55 -10.46
CA THR A 249 -16.40 -4.75 -11.54
C THR A 249 -17.84 -4.39 -11.22
N CYS A 250 -18.20 -3.15 -11.53
CA CYS A 250 -19.58 -2.80 -11.81
C CYS A 250 -19.96 -3.44 -13.16
#